data_AF-A0A958EHR5-F1
#
_entry.id   AF-A0A958EHR5-F1
#
_cell.length_a   1.000
_cell.length_b   1.000
_cell.length_c   1.000
_cell.angle_alpha   90.00
_cell.angle_beta   90.00
_cell.angle_gamma   90.00
#
_symmetry.space_group_name_H-M   'P 1'
#
loop_
_entity.id
_entity.type
_entity.pdbx_description
1 polymer ?
#
loop_
_entity_poly.entity_id
_entity_poly.type
_entity_poly.pdbx_seq_one_letter_code
_entity_poly.pdbx_strand_id
1 'polypeptide(L)'
;MRILLISITFLVLSCKSPTEPAPEGQFTVSGTVQFINLEGGFYGIISDDDQHFDPVNLPAEYQQNGLHLKLQATKHDGVSTHMWGQLIQVISIDN
;
A
#
# COMPACT_ATOMS: atom_id res chain seq x y z
N MET A 1 -16.41 -17.93 -58.83
CA MET A 1 -16.01 -17.22 -57.59
C MET A 1 -14.73 -16.43 -57.93
N ARG A 2 -14.63 -15.09 -58.03
CA ARG A 2 -15.12 -13.99 -57.15
C ARG A 2 -14.70 -14.30 -55.70
N ILE A 3 -13.76 -13.63 -55.01
CA ILE A 3 -13.44 -12.20 -54.71
C ILE A 3 -12.02 -12.24 -54.07
N LEU A 4 -10.97 -11.49 -54.49
CA LEU A 4 -10.68 -10.05 -54.42
C LEU A 4 -10.18 -9.55 -53.02
N LEU A 5 -8.99 -8.90 -53.01
CA LEU A 5 -8.45 -7.85 -52.11
C LEU A 5 -8.16 -8.21 -50.62
N ILE A 6 -6.90 -8.23 -50.17
CA ILE A 6 -6.08 -7.10 -49.63
C ILE A 6 -6.79 -6.28 -48.53
N SER A 7 -6.32 -6.41 -47.29
CA SER A 7 -6.14 -5.32 -46.31
C SER A 7 -5.34 -5.87 -45.13
N ILE A 8 -4.04 -5.59 -45.08
CA ILE A 8 -3.45 -4.49 -44.31
C ILE A 8 -3.52 -4.78 -42.80
N THR A 9 -2.35 -5.19 -42.33
CA THR A 9 -1.79 -5.13 -40.99
C THR A 9 -2.48 -4.11 -40.08
N PHE A 10 -3.15 -4.58 -39.02
CA PHE A 10 -3.27 -3.80 -37.79
C PHE A 10 -2.31 -4.41 -36.76
N LEU A 11 -1.05 -4.01 -36.89
CA LEU A 11 -0.06 -4.14 -35.82
C LEU A 11 -0.52 -3.19 -34.72
N VAL A 12 -1.34 -3.68 -33.80
CA VAL A 12 -1.52 -2.96 -32.53
C VAL A 12 -0.22 -3.13 -31.76
N LEU A 13 0.70 -2.17 -31.92
CA LEU A 13 1.71 -1.88 -30.90
C LEU A 13 0.95 -1.42 -29.66
N SER A 14 0.45 -2.39 -28.90
CA SER A 14 0.18 -2.16 -27.49
C SER A 14 1.56 -2.14 -26.84
N CYS A 15 2.19 -0.96 -26.85
CA CYS A 15 3.19 -0.65 -25.84
C CYS A 15 2.46 -0.64 -24.50
N LYS A 16 2.26 -1.84 -23.94
CA LYS A 16 2.08 -2.00 -22.50
C LYS A 16 3.37 -1.43 -21.94
N SER A 17 3.31 -0.21 -21.42
CA SER A 17 4.36 0.33 -20.56
C SER A 17 4.77 -0.78 -19.61
N PRO A 18 6.06 -0.97 -19.30
CA PRO A 18 6.44 -1.80 -18.19
C PRO A 18 5.68 -1.25 -17.00
N THR A 19 4.64 -1.96 -16.56
CA THR A 19 4.12 -1.80 -15.22
C THR A 19 5.27 -2.33 -14.41
N GLU A 20 6.12 -1.40 -13.98
CA GLU A 20 7.22 -1.68 -13.08
C GLU A 20 6.61 -2.49 -11.95
N PRO A 21 6.96 -3.78 -11.82
CA PRO A 21 6.35 -4.61 -10.79
C PRO A 21 6.64 -3.90 -9.48
N ALA A 22 5.59 -3.51 -8.76
CA ALA A 22 5.72 -3.06 -7.39
C ALA A 22 6.63 -4.09 -6.69
N PRO A 23 7.68 -3.65 -5.99
CA PRO A 23 8.64 -4.57 -5.38
C PRO A 23 7.88 -5.65 -4.63
N GLU A 24 8.25 -6.91 -4.88
CA GLU A 24 7.51 -8.06 -4.36
C GLU A 24 7.34 -7.93 -2.84
N GLY A 25 6.09 -8.05 -2.36
CA GLY A 25 5.76 -7.92 -0.93
C GLY A 25 5.23 -6.55 -0.51
N GLN A 26 5.17 -5.56 -1.41
CA GLN A 26 4.46 -4.31 -1.15
C GLN A 26 2.94 -4.46 -1.29
N PHE A 27 2.21 -3.76 -0.44
CA PHE A 27 0.76 -3.68 -0.49
C PHE A 27 0.28 -2.28 -0.08
N THR A 28 -0.96 -1.97 -0.44
CA THR A 28 -1.60 -0.70 -0.12
C THR A 28 -2.53 -0.86 1.07
N VAL A 29 -2.53 0.13 1.96
CA VAL A 29 -3.47 0.23 3.09
C VAL A 29 -4.19 1.57 2.99
N SER A 30 -5.52 1.55 2.98
CA SER A 30 -6.35 2.71 3.31
C SER A 30 -6.84 2.53 4.74
N GLY A 31 -6.69 3.55 5.58
CA GLY A 31 -7.05 3.43 6.98
C GLY A 31 -6.90 4.70 7.79
N THR A 32 -7.24 4.60 9.07
CA THR A 32 -7.19 5.70 10.03
C THR A 32 -6.05 5.50 11.01
N VAL A 33 -5.25 6.55 11.18
CA VAL A 33 -4.23 6.63 12.23
C VAL A 33 -4.90 6.74 13.59
N GLN A 34 -4.52 5.88 14.53
CA GLN A 34 -5.05 5.88 15.89
C GLN A 34 -3.92 5.83 16.91
N PHE A 35 -4.03 6.67 17.95
CA PHE A 35 -3.17 6.56 19.10
C PHE A 35 -3.64 5.39 19.99
N ILE A 36 -2.76 4.42 20.19
CA ILE A 36 -3.01 3.22 20.98
C ILE A 36 -2.30 3.38 22.32
N ASN A 37 -3.07 3.38 23.42
CA ASN A 37 -2.54 3.54 24.77
C ASN A 37 -2.06 2.20 25.37
N LEU A 38 -1.02 1.63 24.78
CA LEU A 38 -0.31 0.44 25.27
C LEU A 38 1.18 0.76 25.36
N GLU A 39 1.89 0.19 26.35
CA GLU A 39 3.35 0.33 26.53
C GLU A 39 3.92 1.76 26.55
N GLY A 40 3.12 2.76 26.93
CA GLY A 40 3.54 4.18 26.90
C GLY A 40 3.03 4.96 25.68
N GLY A 41 2.33 4.29 24.77
CA GLY A 41 1.59 4.89 23.68
C GLY A 41 2.33 4.86 22.35
N PHE A 42 1.62 4.47 21.29
CA PHE A 42 2.14 4.50 19.91
C PHE A 42 1.03 4.84 18.92
N TYR A 43 1.41 5.15 17.68
CA TYR A 43 0.46 5.38 16.59
C TYR A 43 0.38 4.16 15.67
N GLY A 44 -0.78 3.52 15.66
CA GLY A 44 -1.12 2.43 14.75
C GLY A 44 -2.04 2.88 13.62
N ILE A 45 -2.27 2.00 12.65
CA ILE A 45 -3.21 2.22 11.56
C ILE A 45 -4.26 1.12 11.60
N ILE A 46 -5.53 1.51 11.61
CA ILE A 46 -6.67 0.61 11.47
C ILE A 46 -7.16 0.76 10.03
N SER A 47 -7.08 -0.29 9.22
CA SER A 47 -7.60 -0.23 7.85
C SER A 47 -9.11 -0.08 7.81
N ASP A 48 -9.62 0.32 6.65
CA ASP A 48 -11.06 0.37 6.40
C ASP A 48 -11.75 -1.01 6.54
N ASP A 49 -10.96 -2.10 6.52
CA ASP A 49 -11.40 -3.49 6.75
C ASP A 49 -11.10 -3.99 8.19
N ASP A 50 -10.91 -3.08 9.15
CA ASP A 50 -10.63 -3.35 10.58
C ASP A 50 -9.34 -4.17 10.86
N GLN A 51 -8.37 -4.16 9.94
CA GLN A 51 -7.05 -4.77 10.19
C GLN A 51 -6.12 -3.79 10.90
N HIS A 52 -5.35 -4.28 11.86
CA HIS A 52 -4.39 -3.49 12.60
C HIS A 52 -2.98 -3.58 12.01
N PHE A 53 -2.36 -2.43 11.80
CA PHE A 53 -0.99 -2.30 11.32
C PHE A 53 -0.15 -1.46 12.27
N ASP A 54 1.00 -1.98 12.65
CA ASP A 54 1.97 -1.35 13.54
C ASP A 54 3.16 -0.83 12.71
N PRO A 55 3.19 0.46 12.36
CA PRO A 55 4.23 1.02 11.51
C PRO A 55 5.50 1.34 12.30
N VAL A 56 6.63 0.79 11.87
CA VAL A 56 7.94 1.07 12.50
C VAL A 56 8.51 2.47 12.18
N ASN A 57 7.97 3.15 11.17
CA ASN A 57 8.51 4.40 10.64
C ASN A 57 7.42 5.40 10.19
N LEU A 58 6.27 5.47 10.88
CA LEU A 58 5.24 6.47 10.57
C LEU A 58 5.77 7.89 10.82
N PRO A 59 5.85 8.77 9.80
CA PRO A 59 6.41 10.11 9.98
C PRO A 59 5.56 10.96 10.93
N ALA A 60 6.20 11.84 11.69
CA ALA A 60 5.56 12.62 12.76
C ALA A 60 4.39 13.50 12.26
N GLU A 61 4.46 13.99 11.02
CA GLU A 61 3.37 14.76 10.40
C GLU A 61 2.08 13.97 10.19
N TYR A 62 2.15 12.63 10.13
CA TYR A 62 1.00 11.74 10.02
C TYR A 62 0.59 11.14 11.38
N GLN A 63 1.31 11.44 12.47
CA GLN A 63 0.97 11.00 13.83
C GLN A 63 -0.16 11.85 14.43
N GLN A 64 -1.30 11.88 13.73
CA GLN A 64 -2.50 12.58 14.15
C GLN A 64 -3.62 11.55 14.36
N ASN A 65 -4.12 11.45 15.58
CA ASN A 65 -5.26 10.59 15.88
C ASN A 65 -6.49 11.00 15.05
N GLY A 66 -7.07 10.03 14.32
CA GLY A 66 -8.20 10.24 13.44
C GLY A 66 -7.84 10.67 12.01
N LEU A 67 -6.55 10.75 11.65
CA LEU A 67 -6.14 11.04 10.28
C LEU A 67 -6.40 9.83 9.38
N HIS A 68 -7.27 9.99 8.38
CA HIS A 68 -7.45 9.00 7.31
C HIS A 68 -6.40 9.22 6.23
N LEU A 69 -5.73 8.15 5.81
CA LEU A 69 -4.69 8.20 4.80
C LEU A 69 -4.67 6.92 3.97
N LYS A 70 -3.98 6.99 2.84
CA LYS A 70 -3.64 5.83 2.03
C LYS A 70 -2.12 5.71 1.97
N LEU A 71 -1.59 4.52 2.17
CA LEU A 71 -0.16 4.29 2.13
C LEU A 71 0.21 3.03 1.35
N GLN A 72 1.46 2.99 0.89
CA GLN A 72 2.12 1.76 0.50
C GLN A 72 3.04 1.30 1.61
N ALA A 73 3.01 0.01 1.91
CA ALA A 73 3.81 -0.62 2.94
C ALA A 73 4.34 -1.97 2.49
N THR A 74 5.36 -2.44 3.20
CA THR A 74 5.81 -3.83 3.16
C THR A 74 5.72 -4.41 4.57
N LYS A 75 5.63 -5.74 4.65
CA LYS A 75 5.81 -6.42 5.94
C LYS A 75 7.22 -6.14 6.45
N HIS A 76 7.32 -5.87 7.74
CA HIS A 76 8.61 -5.71 8.40
C HIS A 76 8.91 -6.98 9.21
N ASP A 77 10.04 -7.60 8.93
CA ASP A 77 10.49 -8.77 9.69
C ASP A 77 10.94 -8.34 11.08
N GLY A 78 10.36 -8.94 12.11
CA GLY A 78 10.70 -8.63 13.49
C GLY A 78 9.59 -8.98 14.47
N VAL A 79 9.83 -8.66 15.74
CA VAL A 79 8.82 -8.76 16.80
C VAL A 79 8.53 -7.35 17.27
N SER A 80 7.27 -6.95 17.17
CA SER A 80 6.80 -5.70 17.79
C SER A 80 6.71 -5.88 19.31
N THR A 81 7.14 -4.89 20.08
CA THR A 81 6.87 -4.88 21.53
C THR A 81 5.39 -4.67 21.80
N HIS A 82 4.70 -3.91 20.95
CA HIS A 82 3.29 -3.56 21.10
C HIS A 82 2.35 -4.77 20.98
N MET A 83 2.77 -5.82 20.25
CA MET A 83 2.00 -7.06 20.02
C MET A 83 0.54 -6.82 19.59
N TRP A 84 0.28 -5.74 18.85
CA TRP A 84 -1.08 -5.23 18.57
C TRP A 84 -1.57 -5.49 17.15
N GLY A 85 -0.68 -5.51 16.16
CA GLY A 85 -1.04 -5.62 14.76
C GLY A 85 0.10 -6.16 13.89
N GLN A 86 -0.11 -6.19 12.57
CA GLN A 86 0.93 -6.58 11.63
C GLN A 86 2.02 -5.51 11.60
N LEU A 87 3.27 -5.90 11.88
CA LEU A 87 4.41 -5.00 11.82
C LEU A 87 4.72 -4.65 10.35
N ILE A 88 4.72 -3.36 10.04
CA ILE A 88 4.92 -2.87 8.67
C ILE A 88 5.94 -1.76 8.62
N GLN A 89 6.54 -1.61 7.44
CA GLN A 89 7.34 -0.44 7.08
C GLN A 89 6.59 0.36 6.02
N VAL A 90 6.35 1.63 6.30
CA VAL A 90 5.73 2.59 5.39
C VAL A 90 6.74 2.99 4.33
N ILE A 91 6.32 2.95 3.07
CA ILE A 91 7.15 3.22 1.88
C ILE A 91 6.77 4.57 1.29
N SER A 92 5.47 4.80 1.10
CA SER A 92 4.94 6.08 0.64
C SER A 92 3.56 6.31 1.25
N ILE A 93 3.18 7.57 1.39
CA ILE A 93 1.82 7.96 1.81
C ILE A 93 1.26 8.83 0.68
N ASP A 94 0.08 8.45 0.21
CA ASP A 94 -0.67 9.18 -0.80
C ASP A 94 -1.64 10.11 -0.07
N ASN A 95 -1.44 11.42 -0.21
CA ASN A 95 -2.22 12.47 0.44
C ASN A 95 -2.87 13.42 -0.58
#